data_AF-A0A0U2UU18-F1
#
_entry.id   AF-A0A0U2UU18-F1
#
_cell.length_a   1.000
_cell.length_b   1.000
_cell.length_c   1.000
_cell.angle_alpha   90.00
_cell.angle_beta   90.00
_cell.angle_gamma   90.00
#
_symmetry.space_group_name_H-M   'P 1'
#
loop_
_entity.id
_entity.type
_entity.pdbx_description
1 polymer ?
#
loop_
_entity_poly.entity_id
_entity_poly.type
_entity_poly.pdbx_seq_one_letter_code
_entity_poly.pdbx_strand_id
1 'polypeptide(L)'
;MRNLFLFLVAACVVVAILPNNAHGKSVKRLFKTGRRSTDDEPVTVIPLIELLESYDIHPTNAKRQTLPGLPDGTVIAYLVFATCEYVAFWAMEFSGKFVDAWMNLRYYTDPLNPPDTWVTVNKNLMFSFAGSVTFTVTLGPYDPCTTVYIETILERPDGLTKMGNITIETDCPCDPGTGQGDPHYVTFDKYHLEFNGKCSYVLAETCKDSPYYLKVISKHGEVVNTLSNPDARRIESADITTNNHKINLADDGQITIDGIVVNSYYLSDEGEIGIQMIDNITSIVFSDKGKWWVEWTKNIRNKRNILYIGIHKDSDLIGKMCGMLGPKLPSNAPSQSFIGYQMKNGKYTYDVIELGNSYVVPNSCP
;
A
#
# COMPACT_ATOMS: atom_id res chain seq x y z
N MET A 1 -27.53 60.46 12.08
CA MET A 1 -26.60 60.61 10.93
C MET A 1 -25.25 60.11 11.43
N ARG A 2 -24.69 58.98 11.02
CA ARG A 2 -24.43 58.55 9.64
C ARG A 2 -24.12 57.03 9.69
N ASN A 3 -24.79 56.25 8.85
CA ASN A 3 -24.53 54.83 8.64
C ASN A 3 -23.16 54.63 7.98
N LEU A 4 -22.45 53.56 8.37
CA LEU A 4 -21.61 52.82 7.44
C LEU A 4 -21.68 51.32 7.76
N PHE A 5 -21.87 50.57 6.70
CA PHE A 5 -22.21 49.16 6.58
C PHE A 5 -20.94 48.29 6.43
N LEU A 6 -21.12 46.96 6.42
CA LEU A 6 -20.19 45.87 6.00
C LEU A 6 -19.08 45.51 7.02
N PHE A 7 -18.74 44.25 7.34
CA PHE A 7 -19.14 42.91 6.88
C PHE A 7 -18.91 41.95 8.07
N LEU A 8 -19.92 41.16 8.43
CA LEU A 8 -19.74 39.96 9.26
C LEU A 8 -19.13 38.87 8.36
N VAL A 9 -17.81 38.71 8.42
CA VAL A 9 -17.16 37.49 7.92
C VAL A 9 -17.14 36.51 9.07
N ALA A 10 -18.19 35.68 9.14
CA ALA A 10 -18.15 34.44 9.87
C ALA A 10 -17.11 33.55 9.17
N ALA A 11 -15.87 33.58 9.67
CA ALA A 11 -14.89 32.57 9.32
C ALA A 11 -15.38 31.25 9.93
N CYS A 12 -16.08 30.46 9.11
CA CYS A 12 -16.26 29.04 9.33
C CYS A 12 -14.87 28.40 9.35
N VAL A 13 -14.28 28.32 10.55
CA VAL A 13 -13.17 27.41 10.82
C VAL A 13 -13.79 26.01 10.78
N VAL A 14 -13.81 25.41 9.59
CA VAL A 14 -14.02 23.97 9.46
C VAL A 14 -12.74 23.32 9.98
N VAL A 15 -12.69 23.09 11.29
CA VAL A 15 -11.76 22.13 11.86
C VAL A 15 -12.26 20.75 11.39
N ALA A 16 -11.77 20.31 10.23
CA ALA A 16 -11.89 18.92 9.84
C ALA A 16 -10.98 18.10 10.76
N ILE A 17 -11.58 17.59 11.83
CA ILE A 17 -11.02 16.54 12.68
C ILE A 17 -11.21 15.23 11.92
N LEU A 18 -10.14 14.67 11.35
CA LEU A 18 -10.11 13.27 10.91
C LEU A 18 -8.80 12.61 11.39
N PRO A 19 -8.88 11.45 12.07
CA PRO A 19 -7.76 10.79 12.69
C PRO A 19 -7.03 9.94 11.64
N ASN A 20 -5.82 10.35 11.26
CA ASN A 20 -4.85 9.48 10.61
C ASN A 20 -3.52 9.73 11.34
N ASN A 21 -3.03 8.75 12.09
CA ASN A 21 -1.73 8.81 12.75
C ASN A 21 -0.57 8.51 11.78
N ALA A 22 -0.71 8.86 10.51
CA ALA A 22 0.43 9.18 9.65
C ALA A 22 0.71 10.67 9.86
N HIS A 23 1.67 11.00 10.72
CA HIS A 23 2.10 12.38 10.97
C HIS A 23 2.82 12.99 9.75
N GLY A 24 2.10 13.16 8.64
CA GLY A 24 2.52 13.93 7.46
C GLY A 24 2.32 15.44 7.60
N LYS A 25 1.90 15.94 8.77
CA LYS A 25 1.66 17.38 9.01
C LYS A 25 2.88 18.17 9.51
N SER A 26 4.08 17.66 9.31
CA SER A 26 5.29 18.36 9.71
C SER A 26 6.40 18.21 8.68
N VAL A 27 6.15 18.65 7.44
CA VAL A 27 7.22 19.31 6.68
C VAL A 27 7.49 20.65 7.39
N LYS A 28 8.14 20.60 8.56
CA LYS A 28 8.62 21.82 9.20
C LYS A 28 9.70 22.37 8.26
N ARG A 29 9.46 23.55 7.68
CA ARG A 29 10.53 24.40 7.13
C ARG A 29 11.52 24.69 8.24
N LEU A 30 12.53 23.84 8.41
CA LEU A 30 13.68 24.14 9.25
C LEU A 30 14.59 25.09 8.46
N PHE A 31 14.31 26.39 8.55
CA PHE A 31 15.35 27.39 8.38
C PHE A 31 16.34 27.23 9.54
N LYS A 32 17.28 26.29 9.43
CA LYS A 32 18.49 26.34 10.28
C LYS A 32 19.42 27.38 9.68
N THR A 33 19.61 28.43 10.45
CA THR A 33 20.58 29.52 10.27
C THR A 33 21.96 29.00 9.83
N GLY A 34 22.37 29.38 8.63
CA GLY A 34 23.71 29.12 8.09
C GLY A 34 23.69 29.02 6.56
N ARG A 35 24.00 30.13 5.88
CA ARG A 35 23.89 30.40 4.42
C ARG A 35 22.46 30.47 3.87
N ARG A 36 21.98 31.72 3.79
CA ARG A 36 20.87 32.14 2.94
C ARG A 36 21.37 32.04 1.48
N SER A 37 21.05 30.95 0.78
CA SER A 37 20.96 30.99 -0.68
C SER A 37 19.72 31.84 -1.01
N THR A 38 19.89 32.90 -1.78
CA THR A 38 18.83 33.85 -2.11
C THR A 38 17.99 33.43 -3.33
N ASP A 39 18.16 32.20 -3.84
CA ASP A 39 17.57 31.72 -5.10
C ASP A 39 16.75 30.43 -5.00
N ASP A 40 16.37 29.98 -3.79
CA ASP A 40 15.59 28.74 -3.67
C ASP A 40 14.13 29.01 -4.06
N GLU A 41 13.75 28.61 -5.29
CA GLU A 41 12.36 28.63 -5.76
C GLU A 41 11.43 27.91 -4.75
N PRO A 42 10.20 28.40 -4.53
CA PRO A 42 9.27 27.74 -3.64
C PRO A 42 8.97 26.32 -4.12
N VAL A 43 9.10 25.36 -3.21
CA VAL A 43 8.76 23.95 -3.44
C VAL A 43 7.54 23.60 -2.61
N THR A 44 6.56 23.00 -3.29
CA THR A 44 5.29 22.54 -2.75
C THR A 44 5.33 21.02 -2.70
N VAL A 45 5.28 20.47 -1.49
CA VAL A 45 5.24 19.01 -1.26
C VAL A 45 3.82 18.65 -0.82
N ILE A 46 3.17 17.75 -1.54
CA ILE A 46 1.77 17.37 -1.30
C ILE A 46 1.58 15.85 -1.30
N PRO A 47 0.69 15.29 -0.48
CA PRO A 47 0.29 13.90 -0.62
C PRO A 47 -0.24 13.64 -2.03
N LEU A 48 0.10 12.49 -2.62
CA LEU A 48 -0.34 12.14 -3.96
C LEU A 48 -1.86 12.08 -4.04
N ILE A 49 -2.53 11.50 -3.04
CA ILE A 49 -3.99 11.43 -3.01
C ILE A 49 -4.66 12.80 -3.06
N GLU A 50 -4.12 13.80 -2.35
CA GLU A 50 -4.62 15.18 -2.38
C GLU A 50 -4.46 15.78 -3.78
N LEU A 51 -3.33 15.48 -4.44
CA LEU A 51 -3.09 15.90 -5.81
C LEU A 51 -4.11 15.28 -6.78
N LEU A 52 -4.37 13.96 -6.68
CA LEU A 52 -5.31 13.24 -7.55
C LEU A 52 -6.76 13.72 -7.39
N GLU A 53 -7.14 14.12 -6.18
CA GLU A 53 -8.49 14.60 -5.88
C GLU A 53 -8.72 16.07 -6.27
N SER A 54 -7.65 16.85 -6.32
CA SER A 54 -7.73 18.31 -6.46
C SER A 54 -7.34 18.84 -7.84
N TYR A 55 -6.59 18.08 -8.64
CA TYR A 55 -6.00 18.56 -9.89
C TYR A 55 -6.13 17.55 -11.03
N ASP A 56 -6.27 18.06 -12.27
CA ASP A 56 -6.22 17.23 -13.48
C ASP A 56 -4.78 17.00 -13.92
N ILE A 57 -4.31 15.77 -13.77
CA ILE A 57 -2.92 15.38 -14.05
C ILE A 57 -2.74 14.57 -15.32
N HIS A 58 -3.82 14.36 -16.10
CA HIS A 58 -3.79 13.64 -17.37
C HIS A 58 -4.02 14.61 -18.53
N PRO A 59 -2.97 15.28 -19.03
CA PRO A 59 -3.14 16.21 -20.14
C PRO A 59 -3.55 15.43 -21.39
N THR A 60 -4.76 15.70 -21.86
CA THR A 60 -5.32 15.15 -23.11
C THR A 60 -4.58 15.61 -24.38
N ASN A 61 -3.55 16.47 -24.26
CA ASN A 61 -2.81 17.02 -25.39
C ASN A 61 -1.28 16.88 -25.24
N ALA A 62 -0.66 16.24 -26.23
CA ALA A 62 0.75 15.86 -26.31
C ALA A 62 1.79 17.00 -26.43
N LYS A 63 1.45 18.23 -26.05
CA LYS A 63 2.43 19.33 -25.96
C LYS A 63 2.63 19.66 -24.49
N ARG A 64 3.82 19.34 -23.97
CA ARG A 64 4.38 19.80 -22.67
C ARG A 64 3.68 21.08 -22.20
N GLN A 65 2.62 20.93 -21.43
CA GLN A 65 1.92 22.03 -20.77
C GLN A 65 1.94 21.65 -19.30
N THR A 66 2.47 22.58 -18.51
CA THR A 66 2.23 22.72 -17.08
C THR A 66 0.87 22.14 -16.71
N LEU A 67 0.83 21.11 -15.87
CA LEU A 67 -0.42 20.49 -15.44
C LEU A 67 -1.38 21.59 -14.97
N PRO A 68 -2.54 21.78 -15.62
CA PRO A 68 -3.41 22.90 -15.34
C PRO A 68 -3.82 22.93 -13.87
N GLY A 69 -3.62 24.07 -13.22
CA GLY A 69 -4.09 24.31 -11.86
C GLY A 69 -3.12 23.94 -10.75
N LEU A 70 -1.97 23.31 -11.02
CA LEU A 70 -0.99 23.06 -9.96
C LEU A 70 -0.51 24.36 -9.29
N PRO A 71 -0.21 24.35 -7.97
CA PRO A 71 0.33 25.50 -7.27
C PRO A 71 1.60 26.04 -7.90
N ASP A 72 1.81 27.35 -7.80
CA ASP A 72 3.06 27.99 -8.24
C ASP A 72 4.28 27.39 -7.51
N GLY A 73 5.34 27.10 -8.26
CA GLY A 73 6.59 26.53 -7.75
C GLY A 73 6.87 25.10 -8.23
N THR A 74 7.88 24.47 -7.65
CA THR A 74 8.19 23.05 -7.90
C THR A 74 7.21 22.20 -7.12
N VAL A 75 6.40 21.38 -7.80
CA VAL A 75 5.44 20.49 -7.13
C VAL A 75 5.99 19.07 -7.06
N ILE A 76 6.09 18.55 -5.85
CA ILE A 76 6.46 17.17 -5.59
C ILE A 76 5.31 16.49 -4.87
N ALA A 77 4.72 15.48 -5.50
CA ALA A 77 3.75 14.65 -4.82
C ALA A 77 4.43 13.44 -4.20
N TYR A 78 3.93 12.99 -3.06
CA TYR A 78 4.45 11.78 -2.43
C TYR A 78 3.35 10.76 -2.11
N LEU A 79 3.68 9.49 -2.31
CA LEU A 79 2.89 8.36 -1.85
C LEU A 79 3.73 7.60 -0.81
N VAL A 80 3.12 7.31 0.32
CA VAL A 80 3.76 6.64 1.45
C VAL A 80 2.83 5.54 1.90
N PHE A 81 3.32 4.31 1.94
CA PHE A 81 2.58 3.20 2.51
C PHE A 81 3.51 2.24 3.24
N ALA A 82 2.93 1.45 4.13
CA ALA A 82 3.64 0.46 4.91
C ALA A 82 2.90 -0.87 4.89
N THR A 83 3.68 -1.94 4.88
CA THR A 83 3.23 -3.28 5.27
C THR A 83 3.68 -3.55 6.70
N CYS A 84 3.61 -4.82 7.13
CA CYS A 84 4.13 -5.21 8.43
C CYS A 84 5.65 -5.06 8.55
N GLU A 85 6.38 -5.30 7.45
CA GLU A 85 7.85 -5.34 7.46
C GLU A 85 8.47 -4.26 6.59
N TYR A 86 7.73 -3.74 5.60
CA TYR A 86 8.27 -2.82 4.61
C TYR A 86 7.63 -1.44 4.72
N VAL A 87 8.47 -0.43 4.53
CA VAL A 87 8.06 0.96 4.33
C VAL A 87 8.40 1.33 2.89
N ALA A 88 7.44 1.89 2.16
CA ALA A 88 7.64 2.37 0.80
C ALA A 88 7.30 3.86 0.69
N PHE A 89 8.13 4.58 -0.05
CA PHE A 89 8.00 6.01 -0.29
C PHE A 89 8.29 6.31 -1.76
N TRP A 90 7.30 6.88 -2.45
CA TRP A 90 7.42 7.32 -3.83
C TRP A 90 7.32 8.83 -3.89
N ALA A 91 8.27 9.47 -4.57
CA ALA A 91 8.26 10.92 -4.82
C ALA A 91 8.16 11.17 -6.32
N MET A 92 7.17 11.95 -6.73
CA MET A 92 6.88 12.28 -8.13
C MET A 92 7.04 13.79 -8.33
N GLU A 93 7.92 14.19 -9.23
CA GLU A 93 8.27 15.60 -9.46
C GLU A 93 7.59 16.10 -10.74
N PHE A 94 6.61 16.98 -10.60
CA PHE A 94 5.70 17.40 -11.67
C PHE A 94 6.09 18.70 -12.37
N SER A 95 7.10 19.44 -11.88
CA SER A 95 7.56 20.66 -12.54
C SER A 95 8.48 20.39 -13.73
N GLY A 96 9.06 19.19 -13.82
CA GLY A 96 10.03 18.84 -14.86
C GLY A 96 11.38 19.53 -14.69
N LYS A 97 11.65 20.16 -13.54
CA LYS A 97 12.92 20.82 -13.23
C LYS A 97 13.99 19.84 -12.74
N PHE A 98 13.60 18.62 -12.38
CA PHE A 98 14.48 17.62 -11.76
C PHE A 98 14.72 16.41 -12.69
N VAL A 99 14.71 16.59 -14.01
CA VAL A 99 14.87 15.52 -15.02
C VAL A 99 16.19 14.74 -14.86
N ASP A 100 17.26 15.44 -14.49
CA ASP A 100 18.61 14.88 -14.29
C ASP A 100 19.03 14.86 -12.81
N ALA A 101 18.06 15.00 -11.90
CA ALA A 101 18.30 15.02 -10.48
C ALA A 101 18.45 13.62 -9.88
N TRP A 102 19.04 13.58 -8.68
CA TRP A 102 18.98 12.44 -7.77
C TRP A 102 18.39 12.86 -6.43
N MET A 103 17.87 11.88 -5.70
CA MET A 103 17.38 12.08 -4.34
C MET A 103 18.41 11.50 -3.37
N ASN A 104 18.93 12.32 -2.47
CA ASN A 104 19.68 11.81 -1.33
C ASN A 104 18.72 11.62 -0.17
N LEU A 105 18.78 10.47 0.49
CA LEU A 105 18.06 10.24 1.73
C LEU A 105 18.93 9.61 2.80
N ARG A 106 18.55 9.84 4.05
CA ARG A 106 19.01 9.04 5.17
C ARG A 106 17.82 8.61 5.98
N TYR A 107 17.90 7.44 6.58
CA TYR A 107 16.80 6.84 7.31
C TYR A 107 17.29 6.14 8.57
N TYR A 108 16.47 6.13 9.60
CA TYR A 108 16.82 5.62 10.92
C TYR A 108 15.56 5.32 11.74
N THR A 109 15.70 4.47 12.76
CA THR A 109 14.62 4.12 13.69
C THR A 109 14.79 4.77 15.06
N ASP A 110 16.03 5.13 15.43
CA ASP A 110 16.34 5.87 16.64
C ASP A 110 16.59 7.36 16.33
N PRO A 111 15.66 8.27 16.68
CA PRO A 111 15.79 9.70 16.38
C PRO A 111 16.87 10.41 17.19
N LEU A 112 17.42 9.78 18.24
CA LEU A 112 18.52 10.35 19.01
C LEU A 112 19.89 10.09 18.35
N ASN A 113 19.97 9.11 17.44
CA ASN A 113 21.21 8.68 16.80
C ASN A 113 21.05 8.57 15.27
N PRO A 114 20.73 9.65 14.55
CA PRO A 114 20.62 9.61 13.09
C PRO A 114 22.01 9.40 12.45
N PRO A 115 22.11 8.62 11.37
CA PRO A 115 23.36 8.45 10.64
C PRO A 115 23.80 9.76 9.96
N ASP A 116 25.11 9.96 9.88
CA ASP A 116 25.71 11.06 9.12
C ASP A 116 25.77 10.77 7.61
N THR A 117 25.62 9.51 7.22
CA THR A 117 25.69 9.06 5.82
C THR A 117 24.37 9.27 5.09
N TRP A 118 24.47 9.65 3.82
CA TRP A 118 23.36 9.78 2.88
C TRP A 118 23.46 8.71 1.81
N VAL A 119 22.32 8.15 1.43
CA VAL A 119 22.16 7.19 0.34
C VAL A 119 21.54 7.90 -0.84
N THR A 120 22.20 7.81 -2.00
CA THR A 120 21.69 8.37 -3.25
C THR A 120 20.73 7.39 -3.92
N VAL A 121 19.52 7.86 -4.20
CA VAL A 121 18.48 7.20 -4.98
C VAL A 121 18.38 7.90 -6.33
N ASN A 122 18.64 7.11 -7.38
CA ASN A 122 18.47 7.55 -8.75
C ASN A 122 16.98 7.55 -9.13
N LYS A 123 16.63 8.31 -10.17
CA LYS A 123 15.29 8.24 -10.76
C LYS A 123 14.96 6.81 -11.17
N ASN A 124 13.71 6.40 -10.98
CA ASN A 124 13.21 5.11 -11.42
C ASN A 124 13.07 5.14 -12.95
N LEU A 125 13.89 4.33 -13.63
CA LEU A 125 13.86 4.23 -15.09
C LEU A 125 12.74 3.31 -15.61
N MET A 126 12.15 2.51 -14.73
CA MET A 126 11.12 1.54 -15.06
C MET A 126 9.71 2.05 -14.75
N PHE A 127 9.59 3.20 -14.07
CA PHE A 127 8.33 3.77 -13.66
C PHE A 127 8.35 5.29 -13.64
N SER A 128 7.33 5.88 -14.24
CA SER A 128 7.00 7.29 -14.17
C SER A 128 5.50 7.42 -14.02
N PHE A 129 5.05 8.23 -13.05
CA PHE A 129 3.63 8.54 -12.91
C PHE A 129 3.29 9.81 -13.69
N ALA A 130 2.28 9.75 -14.57
CA ALA A 130 1.94 10.83 -15.50
C ALA A 130 3.14 11.40 -16.30
N GLY A 131 4.12 10.55 -16.63
CA GLY A 131 5.36 10.94 -17.33
C GLY A 131 6.34 11.75 -16.49
N SER A 132 6.10 11.89 -15.19
CA SER A 132 6.92 12.68 -14.26
C SER A 132 8.08 11.87 -13.70
N VAL A 133 9.17 12.57 -13.35
CA VAL A 133 10.33 11.94 -12.69
C VAL A 133 9.86 11.33 -11.37
N THR A 134 10.10 10.03 -11.21
CA THR A 134 9.69 9.32 -10.00
C THR A 134 10.90 8.71 -9.31
N PHE A 135 10.98 8.88 -8.00
CA PHE A 135 11.91 8.18 -7.13
C PHE A 135 11.12 7.17 -6.30
N THR A 136 11.56 5.92 -6.29
CA THR A 136 10.92 4.85 -5.54
C THR A 136 11.88 4.33 -4.48
N VAL A 137 11.44 4.35 -3.24
CA VAL A 137 12.22 3.90 -2.09
C VAL A 137 11.46 2.81 -1.37
N THR A 138 12.19 1.78 -0.97
CA THR A 138 11.69 0.68 -0.16
C THR A 138 12.71 0.40 0.91
N LEU A 139 12.25 0.41 2.16
CA LEU A 139 13.06 0.22 3.35
C LEU A 139 12.51 -0.97 4.13
N GLY A 140 13.41 -1.75 4.72
CA GLY A 140 13.09 -2.95 5.48
C GLY A 140 13.94 -4.15 5.05
N PRO A 141 13.60 -5.36 5.52
CA PRO A 141 12.49 -5.64 6.45
C PRO A 141 12.74 -5.04 7.85
N TYR A 142 11.66 -4.67 8.53
CA TYR A 142 11.63 -4.19 9.91
C TYR A 142 10.69 -5.06 10.75
N ASP A 143 10.80 -4.96 12.07
CA ASP A 143 9.77 -5.49 12.96
C ASP A 143 8.46 -4.67 12.81
N PRO A 144 7.29 -5.28 13.00
CA PRO A 144 6.04 -4.54 13.08
C PRO A 144 6.05 -3.43 14.13
N CYS A 145 5.26 -2.37 13.92
CA CYS A 145 5.22 -1.17 14.77
C CYS A 145 6.58 -0.43 14.88
N THR A 146 7.47 -0.58 13.90
CA THR A 146 8.72 0.18 13.82
C THR A 146 8.44 1.54 13.21
N THR A 147 8.75 2.60 13.95
CA THR A 147 8.77 3.97 13.40
C THR A 147 10.08 4.22 12.64
N VAL A 148 9.96 4.55 11.36
CA VAL A 148 11.07 4.92 10.47
C VAL A 148 11.02 6.41 10.19
N TYR A 149 12.13 7.09 10.45
CA TYR A 149 12.35 8.49 10.11
C TYR A 149 13.16 8.54 8.82
N ILE A 150 12.73 9.38 7.89
CA ILE A 150 13.37 9.54 6.57
C ILE A 150 13.59 11.02 6.34
N GLU A 151 14.84 11.42 6.10
CA GLU A 151 15.16 12.78 5.67
C GLU A 151 15.55 12.76 4.20
N THR A 152 15.03 13.71 3.42
CA THR A 152 15.17 13.70 1.95
C THR A 152 15.63 15.05 1.41
N ILE A 153 16.56 14.99 0.46
CA ILE A 153 17.09 16.13 -0.29
C ILE A 153 17.07 15.76 -1.77
N LEU A 154 16.41 16.58 -2.58
CA LEU A 154 16.56 16.54 -4.03
C LEU A 154 17.72 17.42 -4.45
N GLU A 155 18.62 16.87 -5.26
CA GLU A 155 19.82 17.55 -5.71
C GLU A 155 19.84 17.66 -7.24
N ARG A 156 20.16 18.86 -7.71
CA ARG A 156 20.42 19.19 -9.11
C ARG A 156 21.87 19.66 -9.27
N PRO A 157 22.42 19.62 -10.50
CA PRO A 157 23.75 20.18 -10.77
C PRO A 157 23.91 21.67 -10.39
N ASP A 158 22.81 22.45 -10.38
CA ASP A 158 22.78 23.89 -10.16
C ASP A 158 22.17 24.31 -8.80
N GLY A 159 21.72 23.36 -7.96
CA GLY A 159 21.14 23.70 -6.65
C GLY A 159 20.51 22.52 -5.90
N LEU A 160 20.20 22.75 -4.62
CA LEU A 160 19.62 21.76 -3.71
C LEU A 160 18.21 22.16 -3.31
N THR A 161 17.32 21.18 -3.11
CA THR A 161 15.96 21.38 -2.61
C THR A 161 15.67 20.34 -1.54
N LYS A 162 15.41 20.79 -0.30
CA LYS A 162 15.01 19.89 0.78
C LYS A 162 13.51 19.57 0.67
N MET A 163 13.18 18.28 0.58
CA MET A 163 11.80 17.81 0.63
C MET A 163 11.25 17.75 2.05
N GLY A 164 12.14 17.62 3.04
CA GLY A 164 11.81 17.62 4.46
C GLY A 164 11.98 16.24 5.11
N ASN A 165 11.38 16.10 6.28
CA ASN A 165 11.45 14.89 7.09
C ASN A 165 10.09 14.19 7.03
N ILE A 166 10.12 12.89 6.76
CA ILE A 166 8.96 12.00 6.70
C ILE A 166 9.10 11.02 7.86
N THR A 167 7.99 10.76 8.53
CA THR A 167 7.91 9.73 9.56
C THR A 167 6.78 8.79 9.20
N ILE A 168 7.08 7.50 9.19
CA ILE A 168 6.16 6.42 8.84
C ILE A 168 6.39 5.26 9.80
N GLU A 169 5.31 4.61 10.21
CA GLU A 169 5.34 3.42 11.04
C GLU A 169 5.02 2.20 10.16
N THR A 170 5.70 1.07 10.36
CA THR A 170 5.20 -0.21 9.83
C THR A 170 3.82 -0.51 10.43
N ASP A 171 3.00 -1.30 9.73
CA ASP A 171 1.60 -1.50 10.12
C ASP A 171 1.48 -1.94 11.59
N CYS A 172 0.58 -1.28 12.33
CA CYS A 172 0.49 -1.42 13.78
C CYS A 172 -0.94 -1.24 14.31
N PRO A 173 -1.52 -2.26 14.98
CA PRO A 173 -0.99 -3.61 15.12
C PRO A 173 -0.96 -4.33 13.76
N CYS A 174 0.16 -5.00 13.49
CA CYS A 174 0.29 -5.89 12.35
C CYS A 174 -0.44 -7.21 12.67
N ASP A 175 -1.64 -7.36 12.13
CA ASP A 175 -2.36 -8.63 12.12
C ASP A 175 -2.80 -8.95 10.68
N PRO A 176 -1.85 -9.31 9.80
CA PRO A 176 -2.15 -9.71 8.44
C PRO A 176 -2.76 -11.11 8.46
N GLY A 177 -3.72 -11.34 7.59
CA GLY A 177 -4.14 -12.69 7.27
C GLY A 177 -3.13 -13.32 6.32
N THR A 178 -2.83 -14.60 6.48
CA THR A 178 -1.83 -15.29 5.66
C THR A 178 -2.39 -16.57 5.07
N GLY A 179 -1.98 -16.85 3.84
CA GLY A 179 -2.21 -18.13 3.17
C GLY A 179 -0.93 -18.60 2.50
N GLN A 180 -0.55 -19.85 2.78
CA GLN A 180 0.61 -20.50 2.15
C GLN A 180 0.21 -21.76 1.34
N GLY A 181 -0.99 -22.32 1.57
CA GLY A 181 -1.34 -23.66 1.11
C GLY A 181 -0.90 -24.73 2.12
N ASP A 182 -1.08 -26.00 1.75
CA ASP A 182 -1.07 -27.17 2.63
C ASP A 182 -0.08 -27.09 3.82
N PRO A 183 -0.58 -26.85 5.04
CA PRO A 183 -1.96 -26.43 5.35
C PRO A 183 -2.09 -25.08 6.05
N HIS A 184 -1.04 -24.26 6.10
CA HIS A 184 -0.94 -23.17 7.07
C HIS A 184 -1.63 -21.88 6.60
N TYR A 185 -2.66 -21.49 7.34
CA TYR A 185 -3.25 -20.16 7.29
C TYR A 185 -3.21 -19.51 8.67
N VAL A 186 -3.13 -18.19 8.69
CA VAL A 186 -3.35 -17.39 9.91
C VAL A 186 -4.45 -16.40 9.58
N THR A 187 -5.55 -16.44 10.34
CA THR A 187 -6.67 -15.51 10.16
C THR A 187 -6.29 -14.10 10.66
N PHE A 188 -7.06 -13.08 10.28
CA PHE A 188 -6.85 -11.71 10.74
C PHE A 188 -6.95 -11.56 12.27
N ASP A 189 -7.72 -12.41 12.91
CA ASP A 189 -7.87 -12.54 14.36
C ASP A 189 -6.93 -13.59 14.98
N LYS A 190 -5.86 -13.95 14.25
CA LYS A 190 -4.69 -14.73 14.71
C LYS A 190 -4.94 -16.20 15.00
N TYR A 191 -6.02 -16.78 14.49
CA TYR A 191 -6.23 -18.23 14.56
C TYR A 191 -5.44 -18.94 13.48
N HIS A 192 -4.77 -20.02 13.87
CA HIS A 192 -4.11 -20.91 12.92
C HIS A 192 -5.12 -21.90 12.36
N LEU A 193 -5.21 -21.98 11.03
CA LEU A 193 -6.02 -22.98 10.35
C LEU A 193 -5.09 -23.96 9.64
N GLU A 194 -5.40 -25.25 9.78
CA GLU A 194 -4.81 -26.31 8.97
C GLU A 194 -5.86 -26.78 7.96
N PHE A 195 -5.78 -26.25 6.73
CA PHE A 195 -6.75 -26.56 5.68
C PHE A 195 -6.06 -27.00 4.39
N ASN A 196 -6.30 -28.26 3.99
CA ASN A 196 -5.74 -28.85 2.79
C ASN A 196 -6.79 -29.00 1.67
N GLY A 197 -7.28 -27.88 1.16
CA GLY A 197 -8.25 -27.84 0.08
C GLY A 197 -7.60 -27.99 -1.31
N LYS A 198 -8.29 -28.64 -2.26
CA LYS A 198 -7.81 -28.77 -3.65
C LYS A 198 -8.41 -27.76 -4.64
N CYS A 199 -9.40 -26.97 -4.21
CA CYS A 199 -10.13 -26.05 -5.06
C CYS A 199 -9.52 -24.64 -5.02
N SER A 200 -10.21 -23.66 -5.58
CA SER A 200 -9.95 -22.25 -5.28
C SER A 200 -10.84 -21.78 -4.13
N TYR A 201 -10.30 -20.91 -3.28
CA TYR A 201 -10.95 -20.50 -2.04
C TYR A 201 -10.91 -18.99 -1.85
N VAL A 202 -12.03 -18.42 -1.41
CA VAL A 202 -12.12 -17.01 -1.01
C VAL A 202 -11.45 -16.84 0.35
N LEU A 203 -10.24 -16.25 0.35
CA LEU A 203 -9.49 -16.01 1.58
C LEU A 203 -10.03 -14.80 2.34
N ALA A 204 -10.26 -13.70 1.63
CA ALA A 204 -10.82 -12.48 2.16
C ALA A 204 -11.75 -11.84 1.12
N GLU A 205 -12.88 -11.30 1.54
CA GLU A 205 -13.85 -10.59 0.72
C GLU A 205 -14.52 -9.49 1.54
N THR A 206 -14.77 -8.33 0.95
CA THR A 206 -15.62 -7.31 1.54
C THR A 206 -17.08 -7.77 1.47
N CYS A 207 -17.68 -8.03 2.63
CA CYS A 207 -18.99 -8.65 2.76
C CYS A 207 -20.05 -7.73 3.37
N LYS A 208 -19.68 -6.49 3.68
CA LYS A 208 -20.56 -5.42 4.18
C LYS A 208 -20.29 -4.13 3.43
N ASP A 209 -21.24 -3.21 3.46
CA ASP A 209 -21.19 -1.94 2.71
C ASP A 209 -19.93 -1.12 3.01
N SER A 210 -19.20 -0.78 1.95
CA SER A 210 -17.94 -0.05 1.99
C SER A 210 -17.75 0.71 0.68
N PRO A 211 -17.13 1.91 0.70
CA PRO A 211 -16.75 2.59 -0.54
C PRO A 211 -15.70 1.80 -1.34
N TYR A 212 -14.91 0.97 -0.65
CA TYR A 212 -13.89 0.12 -1.26
C TYR A 212 -14.27 -1.35 -1.15
N TYR A 213 -13.92 -2.12 -2.17
CA TYR A 213 -14.10 -3.55 -2.29
C TYR A 213 -12.75 -4.22 -2.44
N LEU A 214 -12.58 -5.33 -1.73
CA LEU A 214 -11.43 -6.22 -1.85
C LEU A 214 -11.94 -7.66 -1.82
N LYS A 215 -11.53 -8.46 -2.80
CA LYS A 215 -11.69 -9.91 -2.78
C LYS A 215 -10.37 -10.56 -3.17
N VAL A 216 -9.91 -11.51 -2.37
CA VAL A 216 -8.70 -12.29 -2.61
C VAL A 216 -9.05 -13.76 -2.65
N ILE A 217 -8.79 -14.39 -3.80
CA ILE A 217 -8.99 -15.81 -4.04
C ILE A 217 -7.62 -16.46 -4.18
N SER A 218 -7.38 -17.54 -3.43
CA SER A 218 -6.23 -18.41 -3.67
C SER A 218 -6.65 -19.58 -4.55
N LYS A 219 -5.80 -19.94 -5.52
CA LYS A 219 -5.97 -21.09 -6.41
C LYS A 219 -4.95 -22.14 -6.03
N HIS A 220 -5.44 -23.34 -5.68
CA HIS A 220 -4.57 -24.40 -5.18
C HIS A 220 -4.25 -25.39 -6.28
N GLY A 221 -3.00 -25.81 -6.32
CA GLY A 221 -2.49 -26.83 -7.21
C GLY A 221 -1.79 -27.94 -6.43
N GLU A 222 -1.40 -28.99 -7.15
CA GLU A 222 -0.59 -30.07 -6.58
C GLU A 222 0.84 -29.59 -6.28
N VAL A 223 1.45 -30.16 -5.24
CA VAL A 223 2.87 -29.96 -4.97
C VAL A 223 3.69 -30.77 -5.97
N VAL A 224 4.60 -30.12 -6.71
CA VAL A 224 5.50 -30.83 -7.63
C VAL A 224 6.46 -31.72 -6.81
N ASN A 225 6.57 -33.01 -7.16
CA ASN A 225 7.39 -34.05 -6.50
C ASN A 225 6.89 -34.56 -5.12
N THR A 226 5.65 -35.06 -5.05
CA THR A 226 5.09 -35.72 -3.85
C THR A 226 5.62 -37.14 -3.65
N LEU A 227 6.89 -37.31 -3.25
CA LEU A 227 7.36 -38.61 -2.76
C LEU A 227 6.83 -38.95 -1.36
N SER A 228 6.30 -37.96 -0.62
CA SER A 228 5.94 -38.10 0.81
C SER A 228 4.48 -37.82 1.16
N ASN A 229 3.75 -37.00 0.40
CA ASN A 229 2.32 -36.75 0.63
C ASN A 229 1.59 -36.40 -0.69
N PRO A 230 0.83 -37.34 -1.29
CA PRO A 230 0.12 -37.09 -2.55
C PRO A 230 -1.05 -36.11 -2.40
N ASP A 231 -1.55 -35.93 -1.19
CA ASP A 231 -2.63 -34.98 -0.90
C ASP A 231 -2.11 -33.56 -0.72
N ALA A 232 -0.80 -33.32 -0.80
CA ALA A 232 -0.26 -32.01 -0.54
C ALA A 232 -0.66 -30.97 -1.58
N ARG A 233 -1.03 -29.78 -1.10
CA ARG A 233 -1.47 -28.63 -1.90
C ARG A 233 -0.59 -27.41 -1.68
N ARG A 234 -0.60 -26.50 -2.64
CA ARG A 234 0.12 -25.22 -2.57
C ARG A 234 -0.74 -24.14 -3.18
N ILE A 235 -0.53 -22.89 -2.77
CA ILE A 235 -1.04 -21.76 -3.53
C ILE A 235 -0.20 -21.66 -4.81
N GLU A 236 -0.82 -21.95 -5.94
CA GLU A 236 -0.22 -21.84 -7.26
C GLU A 236 -0.33 -20.40 -7.76
N SER A 237 -1.52 -19.81 -7.63
CA SER A 237 -1.80 -18.44 -8.05
C SER A 237 -2.86 -17.80 -7.16
N ALA A 238 -3.04 -16.49 -7.28
CA ALA A 238 -4.11 -15.77 -6.60
C ALA A 238 -4.76 -14.75 -7.52
N ASP A 239 -6.05 -14.49 -7.29
CA ASP A 239 -6.77 -13.39 -7.93
C ASP A 239 -7.15 -12.36 -6.86
N ILE A 240 -6.93 -11.09 -7.16
CA ILE A 240 -7.41 -9.95 -6.37
C ILE A 240 -8.45 -9.21 -7.22
N THR A 241 -9.57 -8.83 -6.62
CA THR A 241 -10.59 -8.00 -7.26
C THR A 241 -10.87 -6.79 -6.40
N THR A 242 -10.87 -5.60 -7.02
CA THR A 242 -11.23 -4.32 -6.41
C THR A 242 -12.53 -3.80 -7.03
N ASN A 243 -12.91 -2.55 -6.74
CA ASN A 243 -14.06 -1.90 -7.39
C ASN A 243 -13.94 -1.92 -8.92
N ASN A 244 -12.75 -1.59 -9.42
CA ASN A 244 -12.54 -1.30 -10.84
C ASN A 244 -11.54 -2.26 -11.51
N HIS A 245 -10.72 -2.98 -10.74
CA HIS A 245 -9.62 -3.78 -11.28
C HIS A 245 -9.71 -5.26 -10.90
N LYS A 246 -9.21 -6.11 -11.80
CA LYS A 246 -8.92 -7.51 -11.55
C LYS A 246 -7.44 -7.76 -11.73
N ILE A 247 -6.81 -8.28 -10.68
CA ILE A 247 -5.38 -8.57 -10.65
C ILE A 247 -5.20 -10.08 -10.55
N ASN A 248 -4.34 -10.65 -11.38
CA ASN A 248 -3.93 -12.04 -11.25
C ASN A 248 -2.44 -12.11 -10.91
N LEU A 249 -2.11 -12.93 -9.90
CA LEU A 249 -0.77 -13.24 -9.44
C LEU A 249 -0.47 -14.69 -9.85
N ALA A 250 0.36 -14.86 -10.86
CA ALA A 250 0.66 -16.18 -11.43
C ALA A 250 1.81 -16.90 -10.68
N ASP A 251 1.89 -18.21 -10.87
CA ASP A 251 2.89 -19.09 -10.23
C ASP A 251 4.34 -18.80 -10.62
N ASP A 252 4.54 -18.23 -11.81
CA ASP A 252 5.86 -17.80 -12.29
C ASP A 252 6.27 -16.41 -11.75
N GLY A 253 5.36 -15.73 -11.06
CA GLY A 253 5.50 -14.37 -10.54
C GLY A 253 5.05 -13.29 -11.52
N GLN A 254 4.48 -13.64 -12.68
CA GLN A 254 3.85 -12.66 -13.54
C GLN A 254 2.62 -12.06 -12.84
N ILE A 255 2.47 -10.74 -12.92
CA ILE A 255 1.30 -10.03 -12.44
C ILE A 255 0.57 -9.45 -13.65
N THR A 256 -0.76 -9.60 -13.68
CA THR A 256 -1.59 -8.90 -14.67
C THR A 256 -2.62 -8.03 -13.97
N ILE A 257 -2.91 -6.86 -14.52
CA ILE A 257 -4.02 -5.99 -14.12
C ILE A 257 -4.93 -5.85 -15.33
N ASP A 258 -6.21 -6.22 -15.16
CA ASP A 258 -7.23 -6.21 -16.20
C ASP A 258 -6.81 -6.96 -17.48
N GLY A 259 -6.05 -8.05 -17.29
CA GLY A 259 -5.52 -8.89 -18.37
C GLY A 259 -4.24 -8.36 -19.02
N ILE A 260 -3.74 -7.19 -18.60
CA ILE A 260 -2.50 -6.60 -19.11
C ILE A 260 -1.35 -6.97 -18.18
N VAL A 261 -0.28 -7.51 -18.74
CA VAL A 261 0.93 -7.87 -17.98
C VAL A 261 1.63 -6.63 -17.45
N VAL A 262 1.92 -6.63 -16.15
CA VAL A 262 2.71 -5.61 -15.46
C VAL A 262 4.03 -6.20 -15.01
N ASN A 263 5.14 -5.69 -15.58
CA ASN A 263 6.49 -6.22 -15.36
C ASN A 263 7.32 -5.40 -14.36
N SER A 264 6.76 -4.34 -13.78
CA SER A 264 7.48 -3.44 -12.88
C SER A 264 6.52 -2.68 -11.95
N TYR A 265 6.98 -1.60 -11.34
CA TYR A 265 6.15 -0.71 -10.54
C TYR A 265 4.97 -0.18 -11.37
N TYR A 266 3.84 0.00 -10.70
CA TYR A 266 2.62 0.49 -11.32
C TYR A 266 1.80 1.27 -10.29
N LEU A 267 1.06 2.27 -10.75
CA LEU A 267 0.01 2.92 -9.98
C LEU A 267 -1.07 3.34 -10.95
N SER A 268 -2.31 2.94 -10.69
CA SER A 268 -3.48 3.42 -11.41
C SER A 268 -3.67 4.92 -11.18
N ASP A 269 -4.17 5.62 -12.18
CA ASP A 269 -4.40 7.06 -12.17
C ASP A 269 -5.26 7.53 -10.99
N GLU A 270 -6.21 6.71 -10.56
CA GLU A 270 -7.11 6.93 -9.43
C GLU A 270 -6.52 6.57 -8.06
N GLY A 271 -5.32 5.99 -7.99
CA GLY A 271 -4.68 5.51 -6.75
C GLY A 271 -5.35 4.28 -6.12
N GLU A 272 -6.22 3.57 -6.84
CA GLU A 272 -6.90 2.37 -6.33
C GLU A 272 -6.01 1.13 -6.30
N ILE A 273 -5.09 0.97 -7.25
CA ILE A 273 -4.19 -0.18 -7.31
C ILE A 273 -2.76 0.26 -7.65
N GLY A 274 -1.80 -0.22 -6.85
CA GLY A 274 -0.38 -0.02 -7.05
C GLY A 274 0.40 -1.33 -6.93
N ILE A 275 1.55 -1.40 -7.60
CA ILE A 275 2.49 -2.51 -7.52
C ILE A 275 3.86 -1.97 -7.13
N GLN A 276 4.43 -2.55 -6.09
CA GLN A 276 5.77 -2.28 -5.59
C GLN A 276 6.60 -3.57 -5.62
N MET A 277 7.74 -3.54 -6.31
CA MET A 277 8.66 -4.67 -6.37
C MET A 277 9.65 -4.57 -5.20
N ILE A 278 9.69 -5.58 -4.33
CA ILE A 278 10.67 -5.63 -3.22
C ILE A 278 11.97 -6.23 -3.71
N ASP A 279 11.88 -7.37 -4.39
CA ASP A 279 12.99 -8.06 -5.02
C ASP A 279 12.47 -8.86 -6.25
N ASN A 280 13.23 -9.85 -6.71
CA ASN A 280 12.86 -10.66 -7.88
C ASN A 280 11.81 -11.75 -7.60
N ILE A 281 11.43 -11.97 -6.34
CA ILE A 281 10.49 -13.00 -5.90
C ILE A 281 9.31 -12.44 -5.09
N THR A 282 9.44 -11.25 -4.51
CA THR A 282 8.46 -10.61 -3.63
C THR A 282 7.94 -9.33 -4.26
N SER A 283 6.62 -9.22 -4.35
CA SER A 283 5.93 -8.03 -4.85
C SER A 283 4.77 -7.67 -3.92
N ILE A 284 4.53 -6.38 -3.75
CA ILE A 284 3.39 -5.87 -2.99
C ILE A 284 2.38 -5.29 -3.97
N VAL A 285 1.16 -5.79 -3.94
CA VAL A 285 0.00 -5.17 -4.57
C VAL A 285 -0.75 -4.41 -3.49
N PHE A 286 -1.01 -3.12 -3.66
CA PHE A 286 -1.62 -2.30 -2.62
C PHE A 286 -2.69 -1.36 -3.15
N SER A 287 -3.50 -0.84 -2.24
CA SER A 287 -4.43 0.26 -2.49
C SER A 287 -4.19 1.35 -1.47
N ASP A 288 -3.86 2.55 -1.93
CA ASP A 288 -3.71 3.72 -1.07
C ASP A 288 -5.07 4.18 -0.53
N LYS A 289 -6.09 4.22 -1.40
CA LYS A 289 -7.48 4.56 -1.04
C LYS A 289 -8.12 3.51 -0.13
N GLY A 290 -8.02 2.23 -0.50
CA GLY A 290 -8.57 1.12 0.28
C GLY A 290 -7.75 0.80 1.53
N LYS A 291 -6.53 1.33 1.65
CA LYS A 291 -5.57 1.10 2.73
C LYS A 291 -5.38 -0.39 3.04
N TRP A 292 -5.11 -1.17 2.01
CA TRP A 292 -4.81 -2.60 2.11
C TRP A 292 -3.62 -2.94 1.23
N TRP A 293 -2.98 -4.07 1.53
CA TRP A 293 -1.86 -4.59 0.76
C TRP A 293 -1.91 -6.11 0.71
N VAL A 294 -1.35 -6.67 -0.36
CA VAL A 294 -1.15 -8.09 -0.58
C VAL A 294 0.32 -8.29 -0.95
N GLU A 295 1.10 -8.93 -0.08
CA GLU A 295 2.45 -9.38 -0.41
C GLU A 295 2.35 -10.75 -1.07
N TRP A 296 2.95 -10.86 -2.25
CA TRP A 296 3.07 -12.09 -3.01
C TRP A 296 4.53 -12.48 -3.11
N THR A 297 4.88 -13.60 -2.49
CA THR A 297 6.22 -14.14 -2.50
C THR A 297 6.22 -15.47 -3.23
N LYS A 298 6.83 -15.49 -4.42
CA LYS A 298 6.98 -16.73 -5.19
C LYS A 298 8.10 -17.59 -4.61
N ASN A 299 7.86 -18.88 -4.45
CA ASN A 299 8.90 -19.80 -4.00
C ASN A 299 9.52 -20.53 -5.19
N ILE A 300 10.71 -20.08 -5.62
CA ILE A 300 11.38 -20.66 -6.79
C ILE A 300 11.83 -22.11 -6.61
N ARG A 301 11.94 -22.61 -5.36
CA ARG A 301 12.48 -23.95 -5.07
C ARG A 301 11.42 -25.04 -5.12
N ASN A 302 10.29 -24.82 -4.45
CA ASN A 302 9.23 -25.82 -4.29
C ASN A 302 7.86 -25.33 -4.79
N LYS A 303 7.81 -24.11 -5.34
CA LYS A 303 6.60 -23.48 -5.86
C LYS A 303 5.49 -23.25 -4.82
N ARG A 304 5.79 -23.38 -3.52
CA ARG A 304 4.87 -23.03 -2.43
C ARG A 304 4.87 -21.51 -2.23
N ASN A 305 4.08 -20.82 -3.03
CA ASN A 305 3.96 -19.36 -2.95
C ASN A 305 3.26 -18.96 -1.66
N ILE A 306 3.60 -17.79 -1.14
CA ILE A 306 3.05 -17.26 0.11
C ILE A 306 2.34 -15.96 -0.20
N LEU A 307 1.18 -15.78 0.41
CA LEU A 307 0.40 -14.57 0.30
C LEU A 307 0.08 -14.03 1.70
N TYR A 308 0.50 -12.80 1.96
CA TYR A 308 0.09 -12.04 3.15
C TYR A 308 -0.91 -10.97 2.71
N ILE A 309 -1.99 -10.83 3.45
CA ILE A 309 -3.05 -9.85 3.21
C ILE A 309 -3.11 -8.94 4.43
N GLY A 310 -2.76 -7.68 4.25
CA GLY A 310 -2.88 -6.66 5.28
C GLY A 310 -4.05 -5.73 4.99
N ILE A 311 -4.81 -5.43 6.04
CA ILE A 311 -5.82 -4.36 6.04
C ILE A 311 -5.39 -3.39 7.14
N HIS A 312 -4.98 -2.19 6.74
CA HIS A 312 -4.47 -1.19 7.68
C HIS A 312 -5.57 -0.77 8.65
N LYS A 313 -5.21 -0.45 9.90
CA LYS A 313 -6.15 -0.06 10.97
C LYS A 313 -7.08 1.10 10.62
N ASP A 314 -6.65 1.99 9.72
CA ASP A 314 -7.40 3.17 9.29
C ASP A 314 -8.24 2.92 8.02
N SER A 315 -8.34 1.67 7.55
CA SER A 315 -9.13 1.27 6.38
C SER A 315 -10.63 1.23 6.69
N ASP A 316 -11.45 1.64 5.73
CA ASP A 316 -12.91 1.46 5.79
C ASP A 316 -13.34 -0.02 5.71
N LEU A 317 -12.42 -0.94 5.41
CA LEU A 317 -12.66 -2.38 5.35
C LEU A 317 -12.68 -3.05 6.73
N ILE A 318 -12.18 -2.38 7.77
CA ILE A 318 -12.17 -2.90 9.14
C ILE A 318 -13.61 -3.23 9.60
N GLY A 319 -13.82 -4.44 10.09
CA GLY A 319 -15.11 -4.98 10.53
C GLY A 319 -16.06 -5.40 9.41
N LYS A 320 -15.63 -5.31 8.14
CA LYS A 320 -16.45 -5.58 6.95
C LYS A 320 -15.98 -6.76 6.11
N MET A 321 -14.81 -7.32 6.44
CA MET A 321 -14.27 -8.49 5.76
C MET A 321 -14.95 -9.78 6.23
N CYS A 322 -15.11 -10.73 5.32
CA CYS A 322 -15.37 -12.14 5.59
C CYS A 322 -14.50 -13.02 4.67
N GLY A 323 -14.58 -14.34 4.78
CA GLY A 323 -13.70 -15.26 4.07
C GLY A 323 -13.08 -16.28 5.02
N MET A 324 -12.22 -17.16 4.47
CA MET A 324 -11.50 -18.13 5.28
C MET A 324 -10.59 -17.49 6.34
N LEU A 325 -10.06 -16.29 6.08
CA LEU A 325 -9.21 -15.56 7.02
C LEU A 325 -10.00 -14.80 8.09
N GLY A 326 -11.32 -15.01 8.16
CA GLY A 326 -12.18 -14.42 9.16
C GLY A 326 -12.37 -12.91 9.00
N PRO A 327 -12.99 -12.25 10.00
CA PRO A 327 -13.12 -10.81 10.02
C PRO A 327 -11.82 -10.13 10.45
N LYS A 328 -11.42 -9.04 9.78
CA LYS A 328 -10.46 -8.10 10.36
C LYS A 328 -11.21 -7.17 11.32
N LEU A 329 -10.98 -7.31 12.61
CA LEU A 329 -11.61 -6.48 13.64
C LEU A 329 -10.76 -5.22 13.94
N PRO A 330 -11.39 -4.14 14.45
CA PRO A 330 -10.65 -3.00 14.99
C PRO A 330 -9.67 -3.43 16.08
N SER A 331 -8.51 -2.80 16.16
CA SER A 331 -7.46 -3.12 17.14
C SER A 331 -7.90 -2.96 18.61
N ASN A 332 -8.91 -2.14 18.86
CA ASN A 332 -9.50 -1.92 20.18
C ASN A 332 -10.75 -2.78 20.44
N ALA A 333 -11.07 -3.73 19.54
CA ALA A 333 -12.17 -4.65 19.76
C ALA A 333 -11.92 -5.43 21.06
N PRO A 334 -12.93 -5.57 21.94
CA PRO A 334 -12.77 -6.35 23.16
C PRO A 334 -12.39 -7.79 22.77
N SER A 335 -11.49 -8.39 23.54
CA SER A 335 -11.18 -9.82 23.40
C SER A 335 -12.49 -10.60 23.56
N GLN A 336 -12.94 -11.20 22.47
CA GLN A 336 -14.10 -12.08 22.48
C GLN A 336 -13.60 -13.51 22.61
N SER A 337 -14.29 -14.32 23.42
CA SER A 337 -14.07 -15.76 23.40
C SER A 337 -14.29 -16.27 21.97
N PHE A 338 -13.44 -17.19 21.51
CA PHE A 338 -13.62 -17.81 20.22
C PHE A 338 -14.96 -18.55 20.17
N ILE A 339 -15.84 -18.15 19.25
CA ILE A 339 -17.18 -18.73 19.08
C ILE A 339 -17.28 -19.65 17.84
N GLY A 340 -16.14 -19.95 17.21
CA GLY A 340 -16.04 -20.70 15.95
C GLY A 340 -15.71 -19.80 14.76
N TYR A 341 -15.45 -20.44 13.63
CA TYR A 341 -15.20 -19.82 12.34
C TYR A 341 -16.52 -19.51 11.63
N GLN A 342 -16.68 -18.28 11.15
CA GLN A 342 -17.88 -17.88 10.42
C GLN A 342 -17.83 -18.37 8.97
N MET A 343 -18.74 -19.27 8.62
CA MET A 343 -18.95 -19.75 7.26
C MET A 343 -19.65 -18.71 6.39
N LYS A 344 -19.60 -18.89 5.07
CA LYS A 344 -20.23 -18.00 4.08
C LYS A 344 -21.74 -17.76 4.28
N ASN A 345 -22.45 -18.72 4.89
CA ASN A 345 -23.89 -18.60 5.18
C ASN A 345 -24.19 -17.85 6.50
N GLY A 346 -23.16 -17.33 7.19
CA GLY A 346 -23.26 -16.61 8.45
C GLY A 346 -23.29 -17.48 9.71
N LYS A 347 -23.40 -18.81 9.58
CA LYS A 347 -23.31 -19.75 10.72
C LYS A 347 -21.86 -19.97 11.13
N TYR A 348 -21.67 -20.43 12.36
CA TYR A 348 -20.35 -20.74 12.93
C TYR A 348 -20.10 -22.24 12.96
N THR A 349 -18.84 -22.64 12.74
CA THR A 349 -18.35 -24.02 12.89
C THR A 349 -17.00 -24.03 13.62
N TYR A 350 -16.66 -25.14 14.26
CA TYR A 350 -15.31 -25.37 14.81
C TYR A 350 -14.47 -26.26 13.88
N ASP A 351 -15.06 -26.78 12.81
CA ASP A 351 -14.40 -27.61 11.82
C ASP A 351 -13.84 -26.75 10.68
N VAL A 352 -12.52 -26.77 10.55
CA VAL A 352 -11.78 -26.03 9.51
C VAL A 352 -12.11 -26.55 8.11
N ILE A 353 -12.47 -27.84 7.97
CA ILE A 353 -12.89 -28.41 6.70
C ILE A 353 -14.27 -27.88 6.30
N GLU A 354 -15.22 -27.79 7.24
CA GLU A 354 -16.51 -27.14 7.00
C GLU A 354 -16.35 -25.67 6.63
N LEU A 355 -15.47 -24.94 7.33
CA LEU A 355 -15.13 -23.56 7.00
C LEU A 355 -14.64 -23.43 5.55
N GLY A 356 -13.59 -24.18 5.19
CA GLY A 356 -13.00 -24.11 3.86
C GLY A 356 -13.97 -24.51 2.75
N ASN A 357 -14.76 -25.57 2.98
CA ASN A 357 -15.82 -25.99 2.04
C ASN A 357 -16.89 -24.91 1.83
N SER A 358 -17.17 -24.09 2.84
CA SER A 358 -18.13 -22.99 2.71
C SER A 358 -17.66 -21.83 1.81
N TYR A 359 -16.34 -21.69 1.61
CA TYR A 359 -15.71 -20.63 0.82
C TYR A 359 -15.10 -21.11 -0.51
N VAL A 360 -15.43 -22.33 -0.94
CA VAL A 360 -15.07 -22.85 -2.28
C VAL A 360 -15.64 -21.93 -3.37
N VAL A 361 -14.80 -21.59 -4.34
CA VAL A 361 -15.23 -20.93 -5.57
C VAL A 361 -15.95 -21.95 -6.45
N PRO A 362 -17.18 -21.69 -6.93
CA PRO A 362 -17.91 -22.63 -7.77
C PRO A 362 -17.11 -23.06 -9.00
N ASN A 363 -17.17 -24.35 -9.34
CA ASN A 363 -16.48 -24.96 -10.49
C ASN A 363 -14.94 -24.81 -10.51
N SER A 364 -14.32 -24.59 -9.34
CA SER A 364 -12.86 -24.42 -9.24
C SER A 364 -12.10 -25.66 -8.75
N CYS A 365 -12.82 -26.74 -8.42
CA CYS A 365 -12.23 -27.97 -7.97
C CYS A 365 -11.74 -28.82 -9.16
N PRO A 366 -10.57 -29.49 -9.05
CA PRO A 366 -10.08 -30.46 -10.02
C PRO A 366 -10.97 -31.70 -10.14
#